data_AF-A0A1A8SLZ0-F1
#
_entry.id   AF-A0A1A8SLZ0-F1
#
_cell.length_a   1.000
_cell.length_b   1.000
_cell.length_c   1.000
_cell.angle_alpha   90.00
_cell.angle_beta   90.00
_cell.angle_gamma   90.00
#
_symmetry.space_group_name_H-M   'P 1'
#
loop_
_entity.id
_entity.type
_entity.pdbx_description
1 polymer ?
#
loop_
_entity_poly.entity_id
_entity_poly.type
_entity_poly.pdbx_seq_one_letter_code
_entity_poly.pdbx_strand_id
1 'polypeptide(L)'
;DIINCKALMTGDGELKKSTQAFKKLYSTKWSELVSHTALTTLDDKHFNKPSTLPFTEDVKRLHQHLEKVGNSASETLKCDPSPQAYGELCKTTLSKIILFNRRRGGEVSKMHLSAFAMRDTSPLHKDVALGLSQFEQKLCAHFSRVEIKGKRGRKVAVLLSPDMVEAI
;
A
#
# COMPACT_ATOMS: atom_id res chain seq x y z
N ASP A 1 -25.98 -13.77 22.17
CA ASP A 1 -27.42 -14.05 22.29
C ASP A 1 -27.78 -15.49 22.66
N ILE A 2 -26.96 -16.49 22.31
CA ILE A 2 -27.19 -17.92 22.65
C ILE A 2 -27.44 -18.15 24.16
N ILE A 3 -26.62 -17.54 25.02
CA ILE A 3 -26.75 -17.69 26.49
C ILE A 3 -28.03 -17.03 27.03
N ASN A 4 -28.44 -15.89 26.47
CA ASN A 4 -29.67 -15.20 26.85
C ASN A 4 -30.91 -16.03 26.47
N CYS A 5 -30.89 -16.64 25.28
CA CYS A 5 -31.95 -17.53 24.83
C CYS A 5 -32.05 -18.78 25.73
N LYS A 6 -30.90 -19.36 26.10
CA LYS A 6 -30.83 -20.49 27.02
C LYS A 6 -31.42 -20.13 28.40
N ALA A 7 -31.06 -18.98 28.95
CA ALA A 7 -31.58 -18.49 30.22
C ALA A 7 -33.10 -18.26 30.21
N LEU A 8 -33.64 -17.78 29.08
CA LEU A 8 -35.08 -17.63 28.88
C LEU A 8 -35.80 -18.97 28.77
N MET A 9 -35.20 -19.96 28.09
CA MET A 9 -35.77 -21.30 27.93
C MET A 9 -35.76 -22.12 29.22
N THR A 10 -34.73 -21.97 30.07
CA THR A 10 -34.65 -22.68 31.36
C THR A 10 -35.27 -21.92 32.53
N GLY A 11 -35.79 -20.70 32.31
CA GLY A 11 -36.41 -19.88 33.35
C GLY A 11 -35.46 -19.37 34.44
N ASP A 12 -34.14 -19.39 34.16
CA ASP A 12 -33.12 -19.01 35.13
C ASP A 12 -33.00 -17.49 35.24
N GLY A 13 -33.60 -16.94 36.30
CA GLY A 13 -33.65 -15.50 36.56
C GLY A 13 -32.29 -14.87 36.88
N GLU A 14 -31.37 -15.62 37.50
CA GLU A 14 -30.01 -15.17 37.81
C GLU A 14 -29.20 -15.04 36.51
N LEU A 15 -29.23 -16.08 35.68
CA LEU A 15 -28.51 -16.11 34.41
C LEU A 15 -29.02 -15.04 33.44
N LYS A 16 -30.34 -14.77 33.46
CA LYS A 16 -30.96 -13.68 32.68
C LYS A 16 -30.43 -12.31 33.11
N LYS A 17 -30.42 -12.02 34.43
CA LYS A 17 -29.90 -10.75 34.96
C LYS A 17 -28.41 -10.58 34.63
N SER A 18 -27.62 -11.62 34.83
CA SER A 18 -26.18 -11.62 34.52
C SER A 18 -25.92 -11.34 33.04
N THR A 19 -26.66 -11.99 32.15
CA THR A 19 -26.49 -11.81 30.69
C THR A 19 -26.89 -10.40 30.25
N GLN A 20 -27.96 -9.83 30.83
CA GLN A 20 -28.37 -8.45 30.55
C GLN A 20 -27.34 -7.43 31.07
N ALA A 21 -26.82 -7.64 32.27
CA ALA A 21 -25.77 -6.80 32.85
C ALA A 21 -24.50 -6.81 31.99
N PHE A 22 -24.06 -7.99 31.55
CA PHE A 22 -22.93 -8.13 30.64
C PHE A 22 -23.18 -7.42 29.30
N LYS A 23 -24.35 -7.61 28.68
CA LYS A 23 -24.67 -6.98 27.38
C LYS A 23 -24.68 -5.45 27.49
N LYS A 24 -25.20 -4.92 28.60
CA LYS A 24 -25.13 -3.49 28.92
C LYS A 24 -23.67 -3.04 29.01
N LEU A 25 -22.87 -3.71 29.83
CA LEU A 25 -21.43 -3.40 30.01
C LEU A 25 -20.66 -3.44 28.69
N TYR A 26 -20.89 -4.48 27.88
CA TYR A 26 -20.32 -4.63 26.54
C TYR A 26 -20.67 -3.44 25.65
N SER A 27 -21.95 -3.07 25.56
CA SER A 27 -22.36 -1.95 24.72
C SER A 27 -21.83 -0.59 25.19
N THR A 28 -21.73 -0.37 26.51
CA THR A 28 -21.39 0.95 27.06
C THR A 28 -19.90 1.16 27.31
N LYS A 29 -19.15 0.09 27.59
CA LYS A 29 -17.78 0.18 28.13
C LYS A 29 -16.74 -0.60 27.33
N TRP A 30 -17.12 -1.36 26.30
CA TRP A 30 -16.15 -2.13 25.51
C TRP A 30 -15.09 -1.24 24.84
N SER A 31 -15.51 -0.10 24.26
CA SER A 31 -14.56 0.83 23.63
C SER A 31 -13.54 1.34 24.65
N GLU A 32 -13.99 1.75 25.84
CA GLU A 32 -13.16 2.31 26.92
C GLU A 32 -12.22 1.26 27.52
N LEU A 33 -12.72 0.09 27.89
CA LEU A 33 -11.96 -0.88 28.64
C LEU A 33 -11.09 -1.78 27.76
N VAL A 34 -11.53 -2.04 26.52
CA VAL A 34 -10.85 -2.99 25.62
C VAL A 34 -10.17 -2.24 24.48
N SER A 35 -10.92 -1.48 23.68
CA SER A 35 -10.37 -0.86 22.47
C SER A 35 -9.34 0.22 22.77
N HIS A 36 -9.63 1.12 23.71
CA HIS A 36 -8.69 2.17 24.14
C HIS A 36 -7.47 1.57 24.83
N THR A 37 -7.64 0.66 25.79
CA THR A 37 -6.52 -0.01 26.47
C THR A 37 -5.61 -0.77 25.49
N ALA A 38 -6.20 -1.47 24.51
CA ALA A 38 -5.43 -2.17 23.48
C ALA A 38 -4.64 -1.19 22.60
N LEU A 39 -5.26 -0.06 22.22
CA LEU A 39 -4.60 0.98 21.44
C LEU A 39 -3.46 1.63 22.22
N THR A 40 -3.69 2.04 23.47
CA THR A 40 -2.66 2.60 24.36
C THR A 40 -1.50 1.62 24.53
N THR A 41 -1.79 0.33 24.73
CA THR A 41 -0.75 -0.71 24.85
C THR A 41 0.09 -0.84 23.57
N LEU A 42 -0.53 -0.73 22.40
CA LEU A 42 0.19 -0.73 21.12
C LEU A 42 1.04 0.53 20.97
N ASP A 43 0.46 1.70 21.25
CA ASP A 43 1.14 2.99 21.15
C ASP A 43 2.33 3.07 22.11
N ASP A 44 2.19 2.61 23.36
CA ASP A 44 3.28 2.54 24.35
C ASP A 44 4.41 1.60 23.89
N LYS A 45 4.06 0.45 23.30
CA LYS A 45 5.04 -0.47 22.70
C LYS A 45 5.77 0.14 21.51
N HIS A 46 5.08 0.97 20.74
CA HIS A 46 5.65 1.66 19.59
C HIS A 46 6.45 2.92 20.00
N PHE A 47 6.14 3.54 21.13
CA PHE A 47 6.71 4.81 21.58
C PHE A 47 8.23 4.76 21.73
N ASN A 48 8.74 3.70 22.36
CA ASN A 48 10.19 3.51 22.55
C ASN A 48 10.83 2.61 21.50
N LYS A 49 10.07 2.12 20.51
CA LYS A 49 10.64 1.26 19.48
C LYS A 49 11.54 2.12 18.58
N PRO A 50 12.85 1.86 18.55
CA PRO A 50 13.73 2.61 17.66
C PRO A 50 13.26 2.41 16.22
N SER A 51 13.13 3.52 15.48
CA SER A 51 12.83 3.47 14.05
C SER A 51 14.02 2.82 13.34
N THR A 52 13.93 1.52 13.09
CA THR A 52 14.90 0.79 12.27
C THR A 52 14.74 1.24 10.83
N LEU A 53 15.51 2.26 10.45
CA LEU A 53 15.71 2.55 9.04
C LEU A 53 16.32 1.31 8.39
N PRO A 54 15.82 0.86 7.23
CA PRO A 54 16.45 -0.24 6.53
C PRO A 54 17.88 0.15 6.20
N PHE A 55 18.82 -0.79 6.38
CA PHE A 55 20.20 -0.54 6.04
C PHE A 55 20.30 -0.24 4.55
N THR A 56 21.12 0.76 4.20
CA THR A 56 21.34 1.17 2.81
C THR A 56 21.78 -0.01 1.94
N GLU A 57 22.55 -0.93 2.51
CA GLU A 57 22.96 -2.17 1.85
C GLU A 57 21.78 -3.07 1.47
N ASP A 58 20.81 -3.23 2.38
CA ASP A 58 19.63 -4.06 2.12
C ASP A 58 18.74 -3.45 1.04
N VAL A 59 18.57 -2.12 1.07
CA VAL A 59 17.83 -1.40 0.01
C VAL A 59 18.52 -1.57 -1.34
N LYS A 60 19.86 -1.47 -1.37
CA LYS A 60 20.65 -1.67 -2.59
C LYS A 60 20.52 -3.10 -3.11
N ARG A 61 20.65 -4.11 -2.24
CA ARG A 61 20.50 -5.53 -2.59
C ARG A 61 19.12 -5.82 -3.16
N LEU A 62 18.07 -5.30 -2.53
CA LEU A 62 16.70 -5.47 -3.00
C LEU A 62 16.51 -4.82 -4.38
N HIS A 63 16.99 -3.59 -4.57
CA HIS A 63 16.89 -2.92 -5.87
C HIS A 63 17.61 -3.70 -6.97
N GLN A 64 18.86 -4.11 -6.73
CA GLN A 64 19.63 -4.93 -7.68
C GLN A 64 18.97 -6.27 -8.01
N HIS A 65 18.36 -6.91 -7.01
CA HIS A 65 17.61 -8.14 -7.20
C HIS A 65 16.38 -7.91 -8.11
N LEU A 66 15.59 -6.87 -7.84
CA LEU A 66 14.42 -6.52 -8.65
C LEU A 66 14.79 -6.17 -10.10
N GLU A 67 15.91 -5.48 -10.32
CA GLU A 67 16.42 -5.24 -11.68
C GLU A 67 16.75 -6.56 -12.40
N LYS A 68 17.50 -7.45 -11.75
CA LYS A 68 17.88 -8.74 -12.33
C LYS A 68 16.66 -9.59 -12.68
N VAL A 69 15.70 -9.70 -11.75
CA VAL A 69 14.48 -10.49 -11.97
C VAL A 69 13.62 -9.85 -13.05
N GLY A 70 13.51 -8.51 -13.08
CA GLY A 70 12.71 -7.79 -14.08
C GLY A 70 13.24 -8.01 -15.49
N ASN A 71 14.56 -7.90 -15.68
CA ASN A 71 15.20 -8.14 -16.97
C ASN A 71 15.02 -9.61 -17.41
N SER A 72 15.29 -10.56 -16.51
CA SER A 72 15.09 -11.98 -16.78
C SER A 72 13.65 -12.32 -17.16
N ALA A 73 12.66 -11.74 -16.45
CA ALA A 73 11.26 -11.98 -16.72
C ALA A 73 10.82 -11.35 -18.06
N SER A 74 11.34 -10.16 -18.39
CA SER A 74 11.11 -9.50 -19.68
C SER A 74 11.67 -10.32 -20.84
N GLU A 75 12.91 -10.80 -20.73
CA GLU A 75 13.54 -11.67 -21.73
C GLU A 75 12.79 -12.99 -21.88
N THR A 76 12.42 -13.63 -20.76
CA THR A 76 11.63 -14.87 -20.77
C THR A 76 10.29 -14.66 -21.47
N LEU A 77 9.58 -13.57 -21.16
CA LEU A 77 8.29 -13.26 -21.80
C LEU A 77 8.44 -12.99 -23.31
N LYS A 78 9.56 -12.40 -23.74
CA LYS A 78 9.86 -12.17 -25.17
C LYS A 78 10.19 -13.47 -25.91
N CYS A 79 10.88 -14.41 -25.27
CA CYS A 79 11.31 -15.67 -25.89
C CYS A 79 10.26 -16.79 -25.81
N ASP A 80 9.60 -16.95 -24.66
CA ASP A 80 8.60 -17.99 -24.38
C ASP A 80 7.39 -17.37 -23.64
N PRO A 81 6.44 -16.79 -24.39
CA PRO A 81 5.29 -16.13 -23.79
C PRO A 81 4.40 -17.11 -23.02
N SER A 82 4.38 -16.97 -21.69
CA SER A 82 3.54 -17.78 -20.81
C SER A 82 2.85 -16.93 -19.74
N PRO A 83 1.69 -17.36 -19.20
CA PRO A 83 1.04 -16.69 -18.07
C PRO A 83 1.96 -16.55 -16.85
N GLN A 84 2.88 -17.50 -16.66
CA GLN A 84 3.87 -17.51 -15.59
C GLN A 84 4.91 -16.41 -15.82
N ALA A 85 5.48 -16.32 -17.02
CA ALA A 85 6.45 -15.27 -17.38
C ALA A 85 5.82 -13.88 -17.27
N TYR A 86 4.59 -13.73 -17.75
CA TYR A 86 3.84 -12.47 -17.64
C TYR A 86 3.57 -12.10 -16.16
N GLY A 87 3.13 -13.08 -15.36
CA GLY A 87 2.88 -12.88 -13.94
C GLY A 87 4.13 -12.47 -13.17
N GLU A 88 5.30 -13.02 -13.51
CA GLU A 88 6.57 -12.67 -12.88
C GLU A 88 7.03 -11.26 -13.24
N LEU A 89 6.89 -10.86 -14.52
CA LEU A 89 7.15 -9.49 -14.96
C LEU A 89 6.21 -8.50 -14.25
N CYS A 90 4.92 -8.81 -14.15
CA CYS A 90 3.94 -7.98 -13.46
C CYS A 90 4.27 -7.80 -11.98
N LYS A 91 4.59 -8.89 -11.27
CA LYS A 91 4.95 -8.84 -9.83
C LYS A 91 6.21 -8.00 -9.61
N THR A 92 7.22 -8.19 -10.45
CA THR A 92 8.49 -7.48 -10.33
C THR A 92 8.31 -5.99 -10.63
N THR A 93 7.61 -5.66 -11.71
CA THR A 93 7.30 -4.28 -12.11
C THR A 93 6.47 -3.57 -11.03
N LEU A 94 5.43 -4.21 -10.50
CA LEU A 94 4.63 -3.67 -9.40
C LEU A 94 5.49 -3.41 -8.15
N SER A 95 6.39 -4.33 -7.82
CA SER A 95 7.32 -4.18 -6.68
C SER A 95 8.28 -3.01 -6.87
N LYS A 96 8.84 -2.84 -8.07
CA LYS A 96 9.70 -1.70 -8.44
C LYS A 96 8.95 -0.37 -8.28
N ILE A 97 7.72 -0.27 -8.79
CA ILE A 97 6.91 0.96 -8.69
C ILE A 97 6.58 1.29 -7.24
N ILE A 98 6.17 0.30 -6.44
CA ILE A 98 5.87 0.45 -5.01
C ILE A 98 7.08 0.97 -4.25
N LEU A 99 8.24 0.33 -4.45
CA LEU A 99 9.48 0.68 -3.76
C LEU A 99 9.95 2.09 -4.13
N PHE A 100 9.99 2.41 -5.42
CA PHE A 100 10.44 3.69 -5.94
C PHE A 100 9.57 4.85 -5.44
N ASN A 101 8.24 4.69 -5.48
CA ASN A 101 7.31 5.74 -5.08
C ASN A 101 7.03 5.75 -3.56
N ARG A 102 7.57 4.80 -2.79
CA ARG A 102 7.23 4.56 -1.36
C ARG A 102 5.71 4.54 -1.11
N ARG A 103 4.95 3.94 -2.02
CA ARG A 103 3.48 3.87 -1.97
C ARG A 103 2.99 2.57 -1.35
N ARG A 104 1.73 2.54 -0.91
CA ARG A 104 1.12 1.27 -0.51
C ARG A 104 0.76 0.47 -1.76
N GLY A 105 0.94 -0.85 -1.71
CA GLY A 105 0.60 -1.72 -2.85
C GLY A 105 -0.85 -1.57 -3.32
N GLY A 106 -1.79 -1.31 -2.40
CA GLY A 106 -3.20 -1.05 -2.73
C GLY A 106 -3.48 0.25 -3.49
N GLU A 107 -2.54 1.21 -3.52
CA GLU A 107 -2.65 2.43 -4.33
C GLU A 107 -2.18 2.14 -5.75
N VAL A 108 -0.99 1.54 -5.90
CA VAL A 108 -0.39 1.25 -7.21
C VAL A 108 -1.15 0.17 -7.98
N SER A 109 -1.56 -0.92 -7.31
CA SER A 109 -2.32 -2.01 -7.95
C SER A 109 -3.69 -1.61 -8.48
N LYS A 110 -4.24 -0.47 -8.04
CA LYS A 110 -5.52 0.08 -8.51
C LYS A 110 -5.34 1.11 -9.63
N MET A 111 -4.15 1.22 -10.19
CA MET A 111 -3.92 2.04 -11.37
C MET A 111 -4.75 1.48 -12.53
N HIS A 112 -5.66 2.30 -13.05
CA HIS A 112 -6.42 1.95 -14.24
C HIS A 112 -5.55 2.12 -15.49
N LEU A 113 -5.73 1.23 -16.48
CA LEU A 113 -5.08 1.35 -17.78
C LEU A 113 -5.35 2.71 -18.45
N SER A 114 -6.56 3.25 -18.30
CA SER A 114 -6.90 4.57 -18.83
C SER A 114 -6.05 5.69 -18.20
N ALA A 115 -5.75 5.61 -16.91
CA ALA A 115 -4.89 6.58 -16.24
C ALA A 115 -3.44 6.49 -16.73
N PHE A 116 -2.94 5.26 -16.98
CA PHE A 116 -1.63 5.04 -17.57
C PHE A 116 -1.54 5.53 -19.02
N ALA A 117 -2.59 5.31 -19.82
CA ALA A 117 -2.65 5.73 -21.21
C ALA A 117 -2.76 7.26 -21.36
N MET A 118 -3.50 7.92 -20.47
CA MET A 118 -3.66 9.38 -20.43
C MET A 118 -2.57 10.08 -19.59
N ARG A 119 -1.48 9.38 -19.25
CA ARG A 119 -0.43 9.95 -18.41
C ARG A 119 0.21 11.16 -19.09
N ASP A 120 0.69 12.08 -18.26
CA ASP A 120 1.32 13.30 -18.72
C ASP A 120 2.72 12.99 -19.27
N THR A 121 2.86 13.10 -20.60
CA THR A 121 4.11 12.99 -21.34
C THR A 121 4.56 14.34 -21.88
N SER A 122 3.91 15.44 -21.47
CA SER A 122 4.26 16.77 -21.94
C SER A 122 5.63 17.21 -21.37
N PRO A 123 6.39 18.01 -22.14
CA PRO A 123 7.66 18.53 -21.65
C PRO A 123 7.43 19.48 -20.48
N LEU A 124 8.42 19.55 -19.58
CA LEU A 124 8.42 20.45 -18.44
C LEU A 124 8.17 21.90 -18.88
N HIS A 125 7.18 22.55 -18.25
CA HIS A 125 6.83 23.94 -18.53
C HIS A 125 8.01 24.88 -18.24
N LYS A 126 8.29 25.82 -19.15
CA LYS A 126 9.47 26.71 -19.07
C LYS A 126 9.54 27.48 -17.76
N ASP A 127 8.41 28.03 -17.31
CA ASP A 127 8.37 28.82 -16.07
C ASP A 127 8.64 27.97 -14.82
N VAL A 128 8.24 26.69 -14.85
CA VAL A 128 8.55 25.74 -13.77
C VAL A 128 10.03 25.34 -13.83
N ALA A 129 10.57 25.16 -15.03
CA ALA A 129 11.98 24.82 -15.23
C ALA A 129 12.93 25.89 -14.68
N LEU A 130 12.55 27.18 -14.72
CA LEU A 130 13.35 28.28 -14.15
C LEU A 130 13.59 28.13 -12.64
N GLY A 131 12.64 27.51 -11.93
CA GLY A 131 12.74 27.25 -10.49
C GLY A 131 13.44 25.95 -10.11
N LEU A 132 13.84 25.12 -11.10
CA LEU A 132 14.40 23.80 -10.88
C LEU A 132 15.89 23.77 -11.22
N SER A 133 16.66 23.04 -10.42
CA SER A 133 18.05 22.73 -10.74
C SER A 133 18.16 21.92 -12.03
N GLN A 134 19.34 21.95 -12.67
CA GLN A 134 19.60 21.13 -13.86
C GLN A 134 19.38 19.63 -13.60
N PHE A 135 19.63 19.17 -12.37
CA PHE A 135 19.39 17.79 -11.97
C PHE A 135 17.89 17.48 -11.92
N GLU A 136 17.08 18.33 -11.26
CA GLU A 136 15.63 18.15 -11.19
C GLU A 136 14.96 18.23 -12.57
N GLN A 137 15.44 19.12 -13.45
CA GLN A 137 14.96 19.18 -14.84
C GLN A 137 15.21 17.87 -15.58
N LYS A 138 16.39 17.25 -15.40
CA LYS A 138 16.69 15.93 -15.95
C LYS A 138 15.78 14.85 -15.37
N LEU A 139 15.50 14.87 -14.07
CA LEU A 139 14.56 13.92 -13.46
C LEU A 139 13.14 14.08 -14.02
N CYS A 140 12.66 15.32 -14.17
CA CYS A 140 11.35 15.60 -14.75
C CYS A 140 11.23 15.08 -16.20
N ALA A 141 12.31 15.16 -16.98
CA ALA A 141 12.35 14.63 -18.34
C ALA A 141 12.45 13.09 -18.37
N HIS A 142 13.04 12.47 -17.34
CA HIS A 142 13.25 11.03 -17.29
C HIS A 142 12.03 10.25 -16.83
N PHE A 143 11.29 10.75 -15.83
CA PHE A 143 10.15 10.04 -15.25
C PHE A 143 8.83 10.49 -15.88
N SER A 144 7.98 9.52 -16.22
CA SER A 144 6.58 9.78 -16.57
C SER A 144 5.71 9.83 -15.31
N ARG A 145 4.72 10.73 -15.28
CA ARG A 145 3.81 10.88 -14.14
C ARG A 145 2.42 10.33 -14.48
N VAL A 146 1.98 9.33 -13.73
CA VAL A 146 0.60 8.81 -13.75
C VAL A 146 -0.15 9.33 -12.54
N GLU A 147 -1.39 9.78 -12.75
CA GLU A 147 -2.24 10.32 -11.70
C GLU A 147 -3.36 9.34 -11.38
N ILE A 148 -3.39 8.84 -10.13
CA ILE A 148 -4.36 7.85 -9.67
C ILE A 148 -5.24 8.41 -8.55
N LYS A 149 -6.40 7.76 -8.30
CA LYS A 149 -7.30 8.11 -7.21
C LYS A 149 -6.87 7.42 -5.91
N GLY A 150 -6.39 8.20 -4.95
CA GLY A 150 -6.15 7.80 -3.58
C GLY A 150 -7.42 7.82 -2.71
N LYS A 151 -7.22 7.62 -1.40
CA LYS A 151 -8.32 7.67 -0.42
C LYS A 151 -9.07 8.99 -0.50
N ARG A 152 -10.40 8.92 -0.34
CA ARG A 152 -11.31 10.08 -0.39
C ARG A 152 -11.24 10.87 -1.71
N GLY A 153 -10.89 10.20 -2.81
CA GLY A 153 -10.81 10.82 -4.14
C GLY A 153 -9.61 11.75 -4.36
N ARG A 154 -8.63 11.77 -3.44
CA ARG A 154 -7.43 12.59 -3.59
C ARG A 154 -6.61 12.12 -4.78
N LYS A 155 -6.06 13.07 -5.53
CA LYS A 155 -5.14 12.82 -6.63
C LYS A 155 -3.77 12.41 -6.09
N VAL A 156 -3.23 11.30 -6.57
CA VAL A 156 -1.94 10.76 -6.15
C VAL A 156 -1.07 10.55 -7.38
N ALA A 157 0.12 11.15 -7.37
CA ALA A 157 1.11 10.96 -8.43
C ALA A 157 1.94 9.69 -8.18
N VAL A 158 2.12 8.92 -9.25
CA VAL A 158 3.04 7.78 -9.36
C VAL A 158 4.02 8.10 -10.48
N LEU A 159 5.30 8.10 -10.16
CA LEU A 159 6.40 8.29 -11.11
C LEU A 159 6.85 6.93 -11.62
N LEU A 160 7.04 6.85 -12.94
CA LEU A 160 7.49 5.65 -13.63
C LEU A 160 8.76 5.97 -14.41
N SER A 161 9.79 5.15 -14.24
CA SER A 161 10.98 5.19 -15.09
C SER A 161 10.70 4.57 -16.46
N PRO A 162 11.53 4.82 -17.48
CA PRO A 162 11.31 4.29 -18.82
C PRO A 162 11.18 2.77 -18.89
N ASP A 163 11.97 2.04 -18.10
CA ASP A 163 11.90 0.58 -17.99
C ASP A 163 10.59 0.09 -17.35
N MET A 164 10.06 0.82 -16.35
CA MET A 164 8.74 0.52 -15.78
C MET A 164 7.62 0.78 -16.78
N VAL A 165 7.77 1.81 -17.62
CA VAL A 165 6.81 2.13 -18.68
C VAL A 165 6.84 1.09 -19.79
N GLU A 166 8.01 0.56 -20.16
CA GLU A 166 8.13 -0.52 -21.15
C GLU A 166 7.53 -1.84 -20.65
N ALA A 167 7.65 -2.12 -19.35
CA ALA A 167 7.16 -3.35 -18.74
C ALA A 167 5.64 -3.39 -18.48
N ILE A 168 4.95 -2.24 -18.57
CA ILE A 168 3.48 -2.10 -18.43
C ILE A 168 2.82 -2.11 -19.80
#